data_AF-A0A6A4HGV1-F1
#
_entry.id   AF-A0A6A4HGV1-F1
#
_cell.length_a   1.000
_cell.length_b   1.000
_cell.length_c   1.000
_cell.angle_alpha   90.00
_cell.angle_beta   90.00
_cell.angle_gamma   90.00
#
_symmetry.space_group_name_H-M   'P 1'
#
loop_
_entity.id
_entity.type
_entity.pdbx_description
1 polymer ?
#
loop_
_entity_poly.entity_id
_entity_poly.type
_entity_poly.pdbx_seq_one_letter_code
_entity_poly.pdbx_strand_id
1 'polypeptide(L)' 'RLTKSHTGEYLAEKVAESLKEYGLDTSILSMTMDNASNNDALLRELTHLLPSDATVGSHYQIRCF' A
#
# COMPACT_ATOMS: atom_id res chain seq x y z
N ARG A 1 -7.83 -2.61 -20.19
CA ARG A 1 -8.56 -1.32 -20.09
C ARG A 1 -8.62 -0.94 -18.61
N LEU A 2 -8.14 0.23 -18.21
CA LEU A 2 -8.30 0.72 -16.83
C LEU A 2 -9.79 1.04 -16.61
N THR A 3 -10.43 0.36 -15.66
CA THR A 3 -11.87 0.47 -15.37
C THR A 3 -12.18 1.49 -14.27
N LYS A 4 -11.15 1.98 -13.58
CA LYS A 4 -11.20 3.02 -12.55
C LYS A 4 -9.99 3.95 -12.68
N SER A 5 -10.11 5.16 -12.15
CA SER A 5 -8.99 6.07 -11.99
C SER A 5 -7.92 5.45 -11.08
N HIS A 6 -6.65 5.71 -11.40
CA HIS A 6 -5.49 5.25 -10.60
C HIS A 6 -5.36 6.09 -9.32
N THR A 7 -6.37 6.05 -8.45
CA THR A 7 -6.34 6.72 -7.15
C THR A 7 -5.50 5.94 -6.16
N GLY A 8 -4.90 6.62 -5.18
CA GLY A 8 -4.19 5.96 -4.09
C GLY A 8 -5.08 4.99 -3.31
N GLU A 9 -6.36 5.34 -3.12
CA GLU A 9 -7.38 4.49 -2.50
C GLU A 9 -7.58 3.18 -3.26
N TYR A 10 -7.82 3.25 -4.58
CA TYR A 10 -8.00 2.04 -5.39
C TYR A 10 -6.75 1.15 -5.39
N LEU A 11 -5.56 1.77 -5.41
CA LEU A 11 -4.31 1.02 -5.29
C LEU A 11 -4.17 0.36 -3.92
N ALA A 12 -4.53 1.05 -2.84
CA ALA A 12 -4.49 0.50 -1.49
C ALA A 12 -5.43 -0.71 -1.34
N GLU A 13 -6.64 -0.65 -1.91
CA GLU A 13 -7.56 -1.79 -1.97
C GLU A 13 -6.90 -3.00 -2.63
N LYS A 14 -6.31 -2.81 -3.82
CA LYS A 14 -5.69 -3.91 -4.58
C LYS A 14 -4.44 -4.47 -3.92
N VAL A 15 -3.62 -3.62 -3.32
CA VAL A 15 -2.45 -4.08 -2.55
C VAL A 15 -2.89 -4.86 -1.31
N ALA A 16 -3.87 -4.36 -0.55
CA ALA A 16 -4.39 -5.05 0.63
C ALA A 16 -5.04 -6.39 0.29
N GLU A 17 -5.80 -6.47 -0.81
CA GLU A 17 -6.35 -7.72 -1.34
C GLU A 17 -5.23 -8.75 -1.60
N SER A 18 -4.19 -8.36 -2.36
CA SER A 18 -3.07 -9.26 -2.67
C SER A 18 -2.32 -9.70 -1.41
N LEU A 19 -2.03 -8.79 -0.48
CA LEU A 19 -1.33 -9.13 0.76
C LEU A 19 -2.10 -10.16 1.58
N LYS A 20 -3.41 -10.00 1.73
CA LYS A 20 -4.27 -10.96 2.43
C LYS A 20 -4.36 -12.30 1.72
N GLU A 21 -4.45 -12.28 0.38
CA GLU A 21 -4.49 -13.50 -0.44
C GLU A 21 -3.23 -14.37 -0.23
N TYR A 22 -2.07 -13.74 -0.06
CA TYR A 22 -0.81 -14.44 0.21
C TYR A 22 -0.51 -14.64 1.71
N GLY A 23 -1.37 -14.18 2.63
CA GLY A 23 -1.12 -14.25 4.08
C GLY A 23 0.06 -13.40 4.55
N LEU A 24 0.32 -12.28 3.84
CA LEU A 24 1.42 -11.35 4.10
C LEU A 24 0.97 -10.06 4.78
N ASP A 25 -0.30 -9.92 5.14
CA ASP A 25 -0.90 -8.70 5.69
C ASP A 25 -0.32 -8.24 7.03
N THR A 26 0.43 -9.10 7.73
CA THR A 26 1.23 -8.78 8.93
C THR A 26 2.73 -9.05 8.77
N SER A 27 3.16 -9.61 7.64
CA SER A 27 4.54 -10.06 7.40
C SER A 27 5.25 -9.18 6.37
N ILE A 28 5.03 -7.88 6.48
CA ILE A 28 5.69 -6.85 5.66
C ILE A 28 6.83 -6.27 6.52
N LEU A 29 7.88 -5.75 5.88
CA LEU A 29 8.92 -4.96 6.55
C LEU A 29 8.87 -3.50 6.08
N SER A 30 8.77 -3.30 4.77
CA SER A 30 8.77 -2.00 4.13
C SER A 30 8.19 -2.09 2.71
N MET A 31 7.76 -0.96 2.15
CA MET A 31 7.26 -0.86 0.78
C MET A 31 8.17 0.04 -0.06
N THR A 32 8.77 -0.52 -1.11
CA THR A 32 9.56 0.24 -2.10
C THR A 32 8.68 0.61 -3.27
N MET A 33 8.59 1.91 -3.59
CA MET A 33 7.78 2.43 -4.69
C MET A 33 8.46 3.63 -5.34
N ASP A 34 8.04 4.00 -6.55
CA ASP A 34 8.50 5.24 -7.20
C ASP A 34 8.01 6.49 -6.44
N ASN A 35 8.54 7.66 -6.80
CA ASN A 35 8.25 8.92 -6.09
C ASN A 35 6.94 9.59 -6.53
N ALA A 36 6.01 8.83 -7.11
CA ALA A 36 4.71 9.36 -7.51
C ALA A 36 3.84 9.68 -6.27
N SER A 37 3.19 10.85 -6.26
CA SER A 37 2.42 11.33 -5.10
C SER A 37 1.17 10.50 -4.78
N ASN A 38 0.70 9.70 -5.74
CA ASN A 38 -0.38 8.73 -5.51
C ASN A 38 0.05 7.62 -4.54
N ASN A 39 1.35 7.29 -4.44
CA ASN A 39 1.89 6.32 -3.49
C ASN A 39 1.80 6.82 -2.05
N ASP A 40 1.87 8.13 -1.83
CA ASP A 40 1.67 8.72 -0.50
C ASP A 40 0.21 8.53 -0.05
N ALA A 41 -0.74 8.69 -0.97
CA ALA A 41 -2.15 8.41 -0.72
C ALA A 41 -2.39 6.91 -0.49
N LEU A 42 -1.83 6.04 -1.33
CA LEU A 42 -1.88 4.57 -1.17
C LEU A 42 -1.42 4.14 0.22
N LEU A 43 -0.26 4.62 0.67
CA LEU A 43 0.30 4.25 1.97
C LEU A 43 -0.58 4.69 3.13
N ARG A 44 -1.20 5.87 3.05
CA ARG A 44 -2.14 6.33 4.06
C ARG A 44 -3.36 5.42 4.12
N GLU A 45 -3.98 5.14 2.97
CA GLU A 45 -5.18 4.29 2.94
C GLU A 45 -4.89 2.85 3.37
N LEU A 46 -3.70 2.30 3.10
CA LEU A 46 -3.31 0.96 3.57
C LEU A 46 -3.35 0.81 5.09
N THR A 47 -3.07 1.87 5.85
CA THR A 47 -3.14 1.82 7.33
C THR A 47 -4.55 1.55 7.85
N HIS A 48 -5.59 1.79 7.03
CA HIS A 48 -6.99 1.52 7.36
C HIS A 48 -7.45 0.14 6.90
N LEU A 49 -6.72 -0.52 5.98
CA LEU A 49 -7.12 -1.76 5.33
C LEU A 49 -6.42 -3.01 5.90
N LEU A 50 -5.30 -2.83 6.58
CA LEU A 50 -4.48 -3.88 7.17
C LEU A 50 -4.58 -3.87 8.70
N PRO A 51 -4.22 -4.98 9.37
CA PRO A 51 -4.13 -5.05 10.82
C PRO A 51 -3.29 -3.91 11.42
N SER A 52 -3.60 -3.49 12.66
CA SER A 52 -2.91 -2.36 13.30
C SER A 52 -1.44 -2.62 13.64
N ASP A 53 -1.01 -3.87 13.63
CA ASP A 53 0.38 -4.32 13.81
C ASP A 53 1.13 -4.49 12.48
N ALA A 54 0.48 -4.26 11.32
CA ALA A 54 1.14 -4.26 10.03
C ALA A 54 2.11 -3.08 9.91
N THR A 55 3.32 -3.33 9.42
CA THR A 55 4.34 -2.28 9.18
C THR A 55 4.09 -1.57 7.83
N VAL A 56 3.00 -0.82 7.76
CA VAL A 56 2.59 -0.05 6.58
C VAL A 56 2.42 1.44 6.88
N GLY A 57 2.34 2.25 5.83
CA GLY A 57 2.29 3.69 5.92
C GLY A 57 3.64 4.36 5.61
N SER A 58 3.66 5.69 5.64
CA SER A 58 4.81 6.49 5.21
C SER A 58 6.09 6.24 6.01
N HIS A 59 5.98 5.80 7.27
CA HIS A 59 7.14 5.47 8.10
C HIS A 59 7.94 4.26 7.58
N TYR A 60 7.29 3.37 6.83
CA TYR A 60 7.87 2.13 6.30
C TYR A 60 8.09 2.21 4.78
N GLN A 61 8.03 3.41 4.20
CA GLN A 61 8.26 3.64 2.76
C GLN A 61 9.76 3.74 2.45
N ILE A 62 10.20 2.98 1.46
CA ILE A 62 11.50 3.16 0.81
C ILE A 62 11.26 3.90 -0.52
N ARG A 63 11.89 5.07 -0.67
CA ARG A 63 11.82 5.87 -1.90
C ARG A 63 12.93 5.50 -2.86
N CYS A 64 12.61 5.42 -4.15
CA CYS A 64 13.61 5.28 -5.20
C CYS A 64 14.46 6.57 -5.32
N PHE A 65 15.75 6.41 -5.59
CA PHE A 65 16.70 7.50 -5.85
C PHE A 65 16.68 7.95 -7.32
#